data_AF-A0A7W1HGF2-F1
#
_entry.id   AF-A0A7W1HGF2-F1
#
_cell.length_a   1.000
_cell.length_b   1.000
_cell.length_c   1.000
_cell.angle_alpha   90.00
_cell.angle_beta   90.00
_cell.angle_gamma   90.00
#
_symmetry.space_group_name_H-M   'P 1'
#
loop_
_entity.id
_entity.type
_entity.pdbx_description
1 polymer ?
#
loop_
_entity_poly.entity_id
_entity_poly.type
_entity_poly.pdbx_seq_one_letter_code
_entity_poly.pdbx_strand_id
1 'polypeptide(L)'
;MSQHQAWTKDEKFLIALYRAAMEKGVVDHPFDRYEVAQKINLHPKGADTICVLLLQANFIKKGEGKEVYLAQNGEDLVKSLIE
;
A
#
# COMPACT_ATOMS: atom_id res chain seq x y z
N MET A 1 3.45 6.24 24.68
CA MET A 1 4.05 7.43 24.04
C MET A 1 3.61 7.44 22.59
N SER A 2 2.72 8.35 22.20
CA SER A 2 2.23 8.43 20.82
C SER A 2 3.30 9.08 19.95
N GLN A 3 4.16 8.27 19.32
CA GLN A 3 5.08 8.78 18.31
C GLN A 3 4.26 9.28 17.12
N HIS A 4 4.31 10.59 16.84
CA HIS A 4 3.94 11.12 15.53
C HIS A 4 5.04 10.73 14.53
N GLN A 5 5.10 9.46 14.14
CA GLN A 5 6.03 9.02 13.12
C GLN A 5 5.54 9.52 11.77
N ALA A 6 6.30 10.42 11.16
CA ALA A 6 5.99 10.94 9.83
C ALA A 6 6.33 9.87 8.79
N TRP A 7 5.34 9.05 8.42
CA TRP A 7 5.52 8.05 7.37
C TRP A 7 5.81 8.69 6.00
N THR A 8 6.69 8.04 5.25
CA THR A 8 6.95 8.33 3.84
C THR A 8 5.70 8.09 2.99
N LYS A 9 5.71 8.54 1.73
CA LYS A 9 4.56 8.31 0.84
C LYS A 9 4.38 6.82 0.51
N ASP A 10 5.48 6.10 0.37
CA ASP A 10 5.50 4.65 0.11
C ASP A 10 4.91 3.87 1.29
N GLU A 11 5.34 4.21 2.51
CA GLU A 11 4.79 3.63 3.75
C GLU A 11 3.30 3.94 3.90
N LYS A 12 2.89 5.20 3.67
CA LYS A 12 1.47 5.58 3.69
C LYS A 12 0.65 4.79 2.69
N PHE A 13 1.19 4.55 1.50
CA PHE A 13 0.51 3.77 0.46
C PHE A 13 0.33 2.31 0.91
N LEU A 14 1.38 1.67 1.43
CA LEU A 14 1.32 0.30 1.94
C LEU A 14 0.35 0.16 3.12
N ILE A 15 0.37 1.11 4.06
CA ILE A 15 -0.55 1.11 5.21
C ILE A 15 -2.00 1.28 4.73
N ALA A 16 -2.25 2.16 3.76
CA ALA A 16 -3.59 2.34 3.18
C ALA A 16 -4.08 1.08 2.46
N LEU A 17 -3.20 0.41 1.70
CA LEU A 17 -3.50 -0.85 1.03
C LEU A 17 -3.79 -1.97 2.05
N TYR A 18 -2.96 -2.12 3.08
CA TYR A 18 -3.17 -3.11 4.15
C TYR A 18 -4.50 -2.91 4.87
N ARG A 19 -4.82 -1.67 5.27
CA ARG A 19 -6.10 -1.35 5.92
C ARG A 19 -7.29 -1.69 5.02
N ALA A 20 -7.20 -1.37 3.73
CA ALA A 20 -8.24 -1.74 2.76
C ALA A 20 -8.40 -3.26 2.63
N ALA A 21 -7.29 -4.02 2.63
CA ALA A 21 -7.31 -5.48 2.61
C ALA A 21 -7.94 -6.08 3.89
N MET A 22 -7.62 -5.52 5.05
CA MET A 22 -8.21 -5.89 6.34
C MET A 22 -9.71 -5.62 6.41
N GLU A 23 -10.18 -4.48 5.88
CA GLU A 23 -11.62 -4.16 5.79
C GLU A 23 -12.40 -5.19 4.96
N LYS A 24 -11.74 -5.85 4.00
CA LYS A 24 -12.33 -6.90 3.17
C LYS A 24 -12.18 -8.31 3.76
N GLY A 25 -11.35 -8.49 4.78
CA GLY A 25 -11.02 -9.79 5.36
C GLY A 25 -10.20 -10.70 4.44
N VAL A 26 -9.61 -10.16 3.36
CA VAL A 26 -8.85 -10.91 2.36
C VAL A 26 -7.57 -10.13 2.03
N VAL A 27 -6.42 -10.63 2.47
CA VAL A 27 -5.10 -10.00 2.27
C VAL A 27 -4.72 -9.94 0.78
N ASP A 28 -5.07 -10.99 0.02
CA ASP A 28 -4.83 -11.12 -1.41
C ASP A 28 -5.96 -10.51 -2.28
N HIS A 29 -6.74 -9.56 -1.76
CA HIS A 29 -7.75 -8.87 -2.56
C HIS A 29 -7.09 -7.83 -3.48
N PRO A 30 -7.47 -7.74 -4.77
CA PRO A 30 -6.96 -6.69 -5.65
C PRO A 30 -7.55 -5.34 -5.26
N PHE A 31 -6.73 -4.29 -5.31
CA PHE A 31 -7.20 -2.92 -5.14
C PHE A 31 -6.76 -2.05 -6.31
N ASP A 32 -7.64 -1.13 -6.75
CA ASP A 32 -7.25 -0.10 -7.70
C ASP A 32 -6.24 0.85 -7.02
N ARG A 33 -5.04 0.93 -7.59
CA ARG A 33 -3.94 1.75 -7.05
C ARG A 33 -4.29 3.23 -6.92
N TYR A 34 -5.19 3.76 -7.74
CA TYR A 34 -5.62 5.15 -7.67
C TYR A 34 -6.59 5.39 -6.53
N GLU A 35 -7.46 4.43 -6.22
CA GLU A 35 -8.32 4.51 -5.03
C GLU A 35 -7.47 4.49 -3.75
N VAL A 36 -6.46 3.62 -3.68
CA VAL A 36 -5.51 3.58 -2.56
C VAL A 36 -4.75 4.92 -2.44
N ALA A 37 -4.29 5.48 -3.55
CA ALA A 37 -3.61 6.78 -3.58
C ALA A 37 -4.51 7.94 -3.12
N GLN A 38 -5.79 7.94 -3.49
CA GLN A 38 -6.75 8.95 -3.05
C GLN A 38 -6.92 8.94 -1.53
N LYS A 39 -6.92 7.76 -0.88
CA LYS A 39 -7.01 7.64 0.59
C LYS A 39 -5.87 8.37 1.33
N ILE A 40 -4.75 8.62 0.67
CA ILE A 40 -3.58 9.32 1.23
C ILE A 40 -3.30 10.68 0.56
N ASN A 41 -4.29 11.24 -0.16
CA ASN A 41 -4.17 12.49 -0.92
C ASN A 41 -2.99 12.49 -1.91
N LEU A 42 -2.70 11.34 -2.53
CA LEU A 42 -1.64 11.20 -3.51
C LEU A 42 -2.20 11.31 -4.93
N HIS A 43 -1.54 12.14 -5.75
CA HIS A 43 -1.90 12.31 -7.17
C HIS A 43 -1.70 11.01 -7.97
N PRO A 44 -2.53 10.70 -8.99
CA PRO A 44 -2.43 9.46 -9.78
C PRO A 44 -1.03 9.18 -10.34
N LYS A 45 -0.35 10.20 -10.89
CA LYS A 45 1.06 10.05 -11.33
C LYS A 45 2.01 9.61 -10.21
N GLY A 46 1.78 10.07 -8.98
CA GLY A 46 2.55 9.64 -7.82
C GLY A 46 2.24 8.18 -7.47
N ALA A 47 0.98 7.75 -7.61
CA ALA A 47 0.58 6.36 -7.42
C ALA A 47 1.31 5.42 -8.40
N ASP A 48 1.41 5.82 -9.68
CA ASP A 48 2.13 5.05 -10.70
C ASP A 48 3.61 4.89 -10.32
N THR A 49 4.28 5.98 -9.93
CA THR A 49 5.68 5.96 -9.49
C THR A 49 5.89 5.07 -8.28
N ILE A 50 5.07 5.24 -7.23
CA ILE A 50 5.18 4.44 -6.00
C ILE A 50 4.94 2.96 -6.30
N CYS A 51 3.93 2.63 -7.11
CA CYS A 51 3.66 1.24 -7.47
C CYS A 51 4.85 0.60 -8.19
N VAL A 52 5.54 1.31 -9.09
CA VAL A 52 6.75 0.79 -9.75
C VAL A 52 7.83 0.45 -8.72
N LEU A 53 8.10 1.35 -7.78
CA LEU A 53 9.11 1.15 -6.75
C LEU A 53 8.75 -0.02 -5.82
N LEU A 54 7.50 -0.08 -5.35
CA LEU A 54 7.02 -1.14 -4.47
C LEU A 54 6.97 -2.51 -5.16
N LEU A 55 6.67 -2.55 -6.46
CA LEU A 55 6.74 -3.78 -7.26
C LEU A 55 8.19 -4.29 -7.37
N GLN A 56 9.13 -3.39 -7.68
CA GLN A 56 10.56 -3.74 -7.77
C GLN A 56 11.12 -4.24 -6.44
N ALA A 57 10.65 -3.66 -5.32
CA ALA A 57 11.03 -4.07 -3.98
C ALA A 57 10.24 -5.28 -3.43
N ASN A 58 9.32 -5.85 -4.22
CA ASN A 58 8.47 -6.99 -3.82
C ASN A 58 7.60 -6.72 -2.57
N PHE A 59 7.17 -5.46 -2.36
CA PHE A 59 6.23 -5.09 -1.31
C PHE A 59 4.76 -5.17 -1.76
N ILE A 60 4.53 -5.07 -3.07
CA ILE A 60 3.21 -5.31 -3.69
C ILE A 60 3.36 -6.24 -4.88
N LYS A 61 2.25 -6.84 -5.32
CA LYS A 61 2.15 -7.62 -6.56
C LYS A 61 1.24 -6.89 -7.55
N LYS A 62 1.49 -7.08 -8.83
CA LYS A 62 0.69 -6.52 -9.92
C LYS A 62 -0.50 -7.44 -10.23
N GLY A 63 -1.70 -6.86 -10.32
CA GLY A 63 -2.90 -7.53 -10.82
C GLY A 63 -3.25 -7.13 -12.26
N GLU A 64 -4.52 -7.28 -12.61
CA GLU A 64 -5.01 -6.90 -13.93
C GLU A 64 -5.20 -5.38 -14.02
N GLY A 65 -4.76 -4.79 -15.13
CA GLY A 65 -4.90 -3.35 -15.37
C GLY A 65 -4.26 -2.47 -14.29
N LYS A 66 -5.09 -1.90 -13.43
CA LYS A 66 -4.72 -0.94 -12.37
C LYS A 66 -4.63 -1.59 -10.98
N GLU A 67 -4.89 -2.88 -10.90
CA GLU A 67 -4.96 -3.61 -9.65
C GLU A 67 -3.58 -3.89 -9.08
N VAL A 68 -3.50 -3.80 -7.75
CA VAL A 68 -2.34 -4.18 -6.96
C VAL A 68 -2.78 -4.95 -5.71
N TYR A 69 -1.93 -5.87 -5.26
CA TYR A 69 -2.12 -6.67 -4.05
C TYR A 69 -0.96 -6.43 -3.10
N LEU A 70 -1.20 -6.58 -1.80
CA LEU A 70 -0.11 -6.59 -0.83
C LEU A 70 0.69 -7.89 -0.98
N ALA A 71 2.01 -7.81 -0.98
CA ALA A 71 2.87 -8.98 -0.86
C ALA A 71 3.19 -9.26 0.61
N GLN A 72 3.66 -10.48 0.95
CA GLN A 72 4.03 -10.83 2.32
C GLN A 72 5.02 -9.84 2.93
N ASN A 73 6.08 -9.47 2.19
CA ASN A 73 7.07 -8.49 2.66
C ASN A 73 6.45 -7.12 2.95
N GLY A 74 5.42 -6.73 2.18
CA GLY A 74 4.69 -5.47 2.39
C GLY A 74 3.82 -5.54 3.64
N GLU A 75 3.17 -6.67 3.87
CA GLU A 75 2.41 -6.94 5.08
C GLU A 75 3.30 -6.90 6.33
N ASP A 76 4.44 -7.59 6.29
CA ASP A 76 5.38 -7.66 7.41
C ASP A 76 5.94 -6.27 7.75
N LEU A 77 6.27 -5.48 6.73
CA LEU A 77 6.70 -4.09 6.91
C LEU A 77 5.60 -3.25 7.56
N VAL A 78 4.36 -3.31 7.04
CA VAL A 78 3.24 -2.54 7.60
C VAL A 78 2.97 -2.92 9.04
N LYS A 79 2.97 -4.21 9.39
CA LYS A 79 2.83 -4.67 10.77
C LYS A 79 3.90 -4.08 11.67
N SER A 80 5.17 -4.11 11.23
CA SER A 80 6.27 -3.49 12.00
C SER A 80 6.18 -1.98 12.19
N LEU A 81 5.37 -1.28 11.36
CA LEU A 81 5.18 0.17 11.43
C LEU A 81 3.98 0.58 12.30
N ILE A 82 2.99 -0.30 12.50
CA ILE A 82 1.72 0.06 13.14
C ILE A 82 1.39 -0.78 14.38
N GLU A 83 2.07 -1.89 14.61
CA GLU A 83 1.94 -2.78 15.78
C GLU A 83 3.15 -2.61 16.72
#